data_AF-A0A8H5X719-F1
#
_entry.id   AF-A0A8H5X719-F1
#
_cell.length_a   1.000
_cell.length_b   1.000
_cell.length_c   1.000
_cell.angle_alpha   90.00
_cell.angle_beta   90.00
_cell.angle_gamma   90.00
#
_symmetry.space_group_name_H-M   'P 1'
#
loop_
_entity.id
_entity.type
_entity.pdbx_description
1 polymer ?
#
loop_
_entity_poly.entity_id
_entity_poly.type
_entity_poly.pdbx_seq_one_letter_code
_entity_poly.pdbx_strand_id
1 'polypeptide(L)'
;MIRGAQQSDGYLNVHYTVVEPGKRWTNLQDMHELYNAGHLIEAALAHHQYYKNNLLLEPIEKYVALIHSTFGPGNNQLHGYPGHPEIELALFRLYQVTGNKNAYNLSRYFLEERGNHKGQHGQHYFEWELKQRGQSLYHRPDSYPEHASHWYCQAHQPILEQQTVEGHSVRAMYLLTAVADMLCIDISG
;
A
#
# COMPACT_ATOMS: atom_id res chain seq x y z
N MET A 1 13.97 -19.38 -2.18
CA MET A 1 14.26 -18.17 -2.98
C MET A 1 13.80 -16.91 -2.27
N ILE A 2 12.48 -16.68 -2.10
CA ILE A 2 11.92 -15.46 -1.47
C ILE A 2 12.56 -15.15 -0.09
N ARG A 3 12.57 -16.13 0.83
CA ARG A 3 13.20 -15.96 2.16
C ARG A 3 14.66 -15.53 2.10
N GLY A 4 15.41 -16.01 1.11
CA GLY A 4 16.83 -15.69 0.94
C GLY A 4 17.09 -14.33 0.28
N ALA A 5 16.07 -13.73 -0.36
CA ALA A 5 16.15 -12.41 -0.97
C ALA A 5 15.66 -11.29 -0.03
N GLN A 6 15.00 -11.63 1.08
CA GLN A 6 14.53 -10.66 2.07
C GLN A 6 15.71 -10.03 2.81
N GLN A 7 15.69 -8.72 2.95
CA GLN A 7 16.69 -7.98 3.71
C GLN A 7 16.49 -8.15 5.22
N SER A 8 17.51 -7.84 6.02
CA SER A 8 17.52 -8.12 7.47
C SER A 8 16.42 -7.40 8.25
N ASP A 9 15.95 -6.25 7.76
CA ASP A 9 14.85 -5.46 8.33
C ASP A 9 13.45 -5.94 7.92
N GLY A 10 13.37 -6.99 7.09
CA GLY A 10 12.12 -7.52 6.55
C GLY A 10 11.76 -7.00 5.16
N TYR A 11 12.51 -6.06 4.59
CA TYR A 11 12.20 -5.50 3.27
C TYR A 11 12.35 -6.53 2.15
N LEU A 12 11.42 -6.52 1.20
CA LEU A 12 11.44 -7.43 0.06
C LEU A 12 10.89 -6.75 -1.20
N ASN A 13 11.79 -6.25 -2.04
CA ASN A 13 11.52 -5.77 -3.40
C ASN A 13 12.81 -5.83 -4.20
N VAL A 14 12.82 -6.49 -5.36
CA VAL A 14 14.04 -6.70 -6.14
C VAL A 14 14.58 -5.38 -6.74
N HIS A 15 13.71 -4.49 -7.21
CA HIS A 15 14.12 -3.26 -7.87
C HIS A 15 14.91 -2.37 -6.92
N TYR A 16 14.38 -2.10 -5.73
CA TYR A 16 15.06 -1.27 -4.72
C TYR A 16 16.12 -2.03 -3.90
N THR A 17 16.30 -3.33 -4.14
CA THR A 17 17.43 -4.08 -3.59
C THR A 17 18.62 -4.09 -4.56
N VAL A 18 18.36 -4.19 -5.87
CA VAL A 18 19.41 -4.45 -6.87
C VAL A 18 19.61 -3.29 -7.85
N VAL A 19 18.53 -2.67 -8.33
CA VAL A 19 18.57 -1.65 -9.38
C VAL A 19 18.76 -0.25 -8.79
N GLU A 20 17.96 0.10 -7.78
CA GLU A 20 18.00 1.40 -7.11
C GLU A 20 18.12 1.28 -5.59
N PRO A 21 19.24 0.73 -5.07
CA PRO A 21 19.45 0.63 -3.63
C PRO A 21 19.40 2.01 -2.96
N GLY A 22 18.77 2.07 -1.78
CA GLY A 22 18.62 3.31 -1.00
C GLY A 22 17.44 4.19 -1.39
N LYS A 23 16.66 3.82 -2.42
CA LYS A 23 15.50 4.61 -2.87
C LYS A 23 14.13 4.03 -2.50
N ARG A 24 14.09 3.10 -1.53
CA ARG A 24 12.83 2.53 -1.02
C ARG A 24 11.90 3.64 -0.55
N TRP A 25 10.60 3.47 -0.80
CA TRP A 25 9.53 4.36 -0.34
C TRP A 25 9.61 5.80 -0.86
N THR A 26 10.41 6.05 -1.91
CA THR A 26 10.58 7.40 -2.47
C THR A 26 9.59 7.73 -3.59
N ASN A 27 8.90 6.72 -4.15
CA ASN A 27 7.88 6.87 -5.18
C ASN A 27 6.76 5.82 -5.02
N LEU A 28 5.89 6.03 -4.02
CA LEU A 28 4.76 5.14 -3.78
C LEU A 28 3.69 5.27 -4.86
N GLN A 29 3.64 6.42 -5.54
CA GLN A 29 2.70 6.66 -6.62
C GLN A 29 2.92 5.67 -7.78
N ASP A 30 4.18 5.49 -8.21
CA ASP A 30 4.46 4.81 -9.48
C ASP A 30 5.20 3.47 -9.35
N MET A 31 5.96 3.24 -8.27
CA MET A 31 6.94 2.13 -8.23
C MET A 31 6.44 0.86 -7.52
N HIS A 32 5.16 0.82 -7.17
CA HIS A 32 4.42 -0.39 -6.80
C HIS A 32 5.03 -1.23 -5.66
N GLU A 33 5.81 -0.64 -4.74
CA GLU A 33 6.41 -1.39 -3.63
C GLU A 33 5.36 -2.07 -2.74
N LEU A 34 4.34 -1.32 -2.34
CA LEU A 34 3.25 -1.82 -1.50
C LEU A 34 2.27 -2.71 -2.29
N TYR A 35 2.07 -2.45 -3.59
CA TYR A 35 1.30 -3.35 -4.47
C TYR A 35 1.96 -4.73 -4.55
N ASN A 36 3.27 -4.77 -4.79
CA ASN A 36 4.03 -6.02 -4.80
C ASN A 36 3.99 -6.72 -3.43
N ALA A 37 4.03 -5.96 -2.33
CA ALA A 37 3.87 -6.51 -0.98
C ALA A 37 2.48 -7.13 -0.77
N GLY A 38 1.40 -6.49 -1.24
CA GLY A 38 0.05 -7.05 -1.19
C GLY A 38 -0.08 -8.38 -1.93
N HIS A 39 0.41 -8.46 -3.18
CA HIS A 39 0.43 -9.72 -3.93
C HIS A 39 1.23 -10.83 -3.24
N LEU A 40 2.35 -10.46 -2.60
CA LEU A 40 3.13 -11.42 -1.81
C LEU A 40 2.39 -11.89 -0.55
N ILE A 41 1.60 -11.02 0.09
CA ILE A 41 0.72 -11.40 1.20
C ILE A 41 -0.35 -12.39 0.73
N GLU A 42 -1.06 -12.09 -0.36
CA GLU A 42 -2.08 -12.98 -0.92
C GLU A 42 -1.48 -14.36 -1.27
N ALA A 43 -0.31 -14.38 -1.91
CA ALA A 43 0.42 -15.61 -2.22
C ALA A 43 0.83 -16.39 -0.96
N ALA A 44 1.27 -15.70 0.09
CA ALA A 44 1.64 -16.32 1.36
C ALA A 44 0.44 -16.95 2.07
N LEU A 45 -0.72 -16.29 2.05
CA LEU A 45 -1.96 -16.82 2.63
C LEU A 45 -2.43 -18.07 1.87
N ALA A 46 -2.45 -18.02 0.54
CA ALA A 46 -2.81 -19.18 -0.28
C ALA A 46 -1.84 -20.36 -0.07
N HIS A 47 -0.53 -20.07 -0.02
CA HIS A 47 0.49 -21.08 0.25
C HIS A 47 0.32 -21.71 1.64
N HIS A 48 0.11 -20.88 2.67
CA HIS A 48 -0.15 -21.35 4.04
C HIS A 48 -1.40 -22.24 4.09
N GLN A 49 -2.48 -21.82 3.44
CA GLN A 49 -3.73 -22.58 3.41
C GLN A 49 -3.55 -23.95 2.72
N TYR A 50 -2.81 -24.02 1.62
CA TYR A 50 -2.63 -25.27 0.87
C TYR A 50 -1.61 -26.20 1.50
N TYR A 51 -0.42 -25.70 1.82
CA TYR A 51 0.71 -26.51 2.30
C TYR A 51 0.81 -26.64 3.82
N LYS A 52 -0.06 -25.94 4.57
CA LYS A 52 -0.13 -25.98 6.04
C LYS A 52 1.22 -25.71 6.73
N ASN A 53 1.98 -24.78 6.17
CA ASN A 53 3.25 -24.32 6.74
C ASN A 53 3.43 -22.81 6.59
N ASN A 54 4.37 -22.25 7.34
CA ASN A 54 4.59 -20.81 7.41
C ASN A 54 5.84 -20.36 6.63
N LEU A 55 6.38 -21.21 5.73
CA LEU A 55 7.63 -20.91 5.03
C LEU A 55 7.57 -19.61 4.22
N LEU A 56 6.40 -19.29 3.66
CA LEU A 56 6.16 -18.01 2.98
C LEU A 56 5.49 -16.96 3.87
N LEU A 57 4.72 -17.37 4.90
CA LEU A 57 4.05 -16.43 5.81
C LEU A 57 5.03 -15.71 6.75
N GLU A 58 5.99 -16.42 7.34
CA GLU A 58 7.02 -15.87 8.23
C GLU A 58 7.76 -14.64 7.66
N PRO A 59 8.35 -14.68 6.44
CA PRO A 59 8.99 -13.50 5.88
C PRO A 59 7.98 -12.37 5.63
N ILE A 60 6.75 -12.68 5.22
CA ILE A 60 5.73 -11.67 4.97
C ILE A 60 5.30 -10.95 6.25
N GLU A 61 5.18 -11.64 7.37
CA GLU A 61 4.91 -10.99 8.66
C GLU A 61 5.99 -9.97 9.04
N LYS A 62 7.26 -10.28 8.78
CA LYS A 62 8.37 -9.32 8.97
C LYS A 62 8.24 -8.12 8.03
N TYR A 63 7.84 -8.36 6.79
CA TYR A 63 7.67 -7.28 5.83
C TYR A 63 6.51 -6.36 6.23
N VAL A 64 5.38 -6.93 6.66
CA VAL A 64 4.23 -6.17 7.18
C VAL A 64 4.61 -5.39 8.44
N ALA A 65 5.42 -5.96 9.33
CA ALA A 65 5.92 -5.23 10.50
C ALA A 65 6.78 -4.01 10.11
N LEU A 66 7.63 -4.14 9.09
CA LEU A 66 8.41 -3.03 8.53
C LEU A 66 7.50 -1.97 7.88
N ILE A 67 6.49 -2.38 7.11
CA ILE A 67 5.56 -1.45 6.47
C ILE A 67 4.77 -0.69 7.54
N HIS A 68 4.27 -1.39 8.57
CA HIS A 68 3.55 -0.78 9.68
C HIS A 68 4.43 0.17 10.52
N SER A 69 5.73 -0.06 10.64
CA SER A 69 6.62 0.90 11.30
C SER A 69 6.96 2.11 10.42
N THR A 70 6.89 1.94 9.10
CA THR A 70 7.21 2.99 8.11
C THR A 70 6.04 3.92 7.83
N PHE A 71 4.81 3.39 7.72
CA PHE A 71 3.61 4.12 7.32
C PHE A 71 2.56 4.13 8.42
N GLY A 72 1.93 5.28 8.63
CA GLY A 72 0.89 5.45 9.65
C GLY A 72 0.74 6.90 10.10
N PRO A 73 -0.13 7.15 11.11
CA PRO A 73 -0.43 8.49 11.60
C PRO A 73 0.61 9.07 12.59
N GLY A 74 1.64 8.29 12.94
CA GLY A 74 2.65 8.71 13.91
C GLY A 74 3.62 9.76 13.34
N ASN A 75 4.11 10.65 14.20
CA ASN A 75 5.03 11.74 13.81
C ASN A 75 6.32 11.29 13.11
N ASN A 76 6.76 10.05 13.35
CA ASN A 76 7.97 9.47 12.74
C ASN A 76 7.66 8.56 11.54
N GLN A 77 6.41 8.52 11.09
CA GLN A 77 5.95 7.70 9.98
C GLN A 77 5.68 8.58 8.76
N LEU A 78 5.70 7.94 7.59
CA LEU A 78 5.23 8.56 6.36
C LEU A 78 3.71 8.49 6.31
N HIS A 79 3.08 9.63 6.05
CA HIS A 79 1.65 9.75 5.84
C HIS A 79 1.26 9.34 4.40
N GLY A 80 1.77 8.19 3.95
CA GLY A 80 1.71 7.73 2.57
C GLY A 80 0.85 6.49 2.35
N TYR A 81 0.49 6.27 1.10
CA TYR A 81 -0.34 5.16 0.62
C TYR A 81 0.04 4.81 -0.83
N PRO A 82 -0.24 3.58 -1.31
CA PRO A 82 0.17 3.20 -2.66
C PRO A 82 -0.62 3.92 -3.76
N GLY A 83 0.05 4.25 -4.88
CA GLY A 83 -0.65 4.69 -6.09
C GLY A 83 -1.50 3.60 -6.74
N HIS A 84 -1.19 2.32 -6.53
CA HIS A 84 -2.04 1.19 -6.92
C HIS A 84 -2.56 0.46 -5.67
N PRO A 85 -3.85 0.61 -5.32
CA PRO A 85 -4.50 -0.18 -4.28
C PRO A 85 -4.28 -1.67 -4.52
N GLU A 86 -4.04 -2.44 -3.47
CA GLU A 86 -3.83 -3.90 -3.48
C GLU A 86 -3.47 -4.36 -2.06
N ILE A 87 -2.58 -3.63 -1.39
CA ILE A 87 -2.13 -4.02 -0.05
C ILE A 87 -3.25 -3.97 0.98
N GLU A 88 -4.24 -3.09 0.78
CA GLU A 88 -5.34 -2.88 1.70
C GLU A 88 -6.18 -4.16 1.86
N LEU A 89 -6.65 -4.77 0.76
CA LEU A 89 -7.41 -6.02 0.82
C LEU A 89 -6.55 -7.17 1.36
N ALA A 90 -5.28 -7.24 0.95
CA ALA A 90 -4.37 -8.29 1.37
C ALA A 90 -4.12 -8.26 2.89
N LEU A 91 -4.00 -7.08 3.48
CA LEU A 91 -3.82 -6.89 4.91
C LEU A 91 -5.07 -7.24 5.73
N PHE A 92 -6.28 -6.94 5.24
CA PHE A 92 -7.51 -7.38 5.90
C PHE A 92 -7.64 -8.90 5.91
N ARG A 93 -7.32 -9.55 4.79
CA ARG A 93 -7.29 -11.03 4.70
C ARG A 93 -6.22 -11.63 5.58
N LEU A 94 -5.05 -11.00 5.67
CA LEU A 94 -4.00 -11.40 6.62
C LEU A 94 -4.51 -11.32 8.06
N TYR A 95 -5.19 -10.24 8.42
CA TYR A 95 -5.81 -10.10 9.74
C TYR A 95 -6.83 -11.22 10.01
N GLN A 96 -7.72 -11.52 9.07
CA GLN A 96 -8.72 -12.60 9.24
C GLN A 96 -8.08 -13.97 9.51
N VAL A 97 -6.95 -14.27 8.86
CA VAL A 97 -6.25 -15.56 9.01
C VAL A 97 -5.39 -15.61 10.27
N THR A 98 -4.75 -14.51 10.66
CA THR A 98 -3.70 -14.51 11.71
C THR A 98 -4.12 -13.83 13.01
N GLY A 99 -5.19 -13.02 13.01
CA GLY A 99 -5.55 -12.12 14.10
C GLY A 99 -4.59 -10.93 14.29
N ASN A 100 -3.69 -10.67 13.34
CA ASN A 100 -2.69 -9.61 13.45
C ASN A 100 -3.34 -8.21 13.37
N LYS A 101 -3.56 -7.60 14.53
CA LYS A 101 -4.19 -6.27 14.66
C LYS A 101 -3.39 -5.15 13.96
N ASN A 102 -2.07 -5.27 13.84
CA ASN A 102 -1.27 -4.28 13.12
C ASN A 102 -1.59 -4.30 11.61
N ALA A 103 -1.89 -5.47 11.05
CA ALA A 103 -2.31 -5.58 9.65
C ALA A 103 -3.66 -4.88 9.42
N TYR A 104 -4.64 -5.11 10.31
CA TYR A 104 -5.93 -4.41 10.25
C TYR A 104 -5.77 -2.89 10.35
N ASN A 105 -5.04 -2.41 11.38
CA ASN A 105 -4.84 -0.98 11.60
C ASN A 105 -4.12 -0.32 10.41
N LEU A 106 -3.10 -0.98 9.86
CA LEU A 106 -2.38 -0.51 8.67
C LEU A 106 -3.28 -0.42 7.45
N SER A 107 -4.11 -1.43 7.21
CA SER A 107 -5.03 -1.44 6.08
C SER A 107 -6.04 -0.32 6.16
N ARG A 108 -6.69 -0.17 7.32
CA ARG A 108 -7.62 0.91 7.61
C ARG A 108 -6.97 2.27 7.40
N TYR A 109 -5.75 2.46 7.90
CA TYR A 109 -4.98 3.68 7.71
C TYR A 109 -4.79 4.02 6.22
N PHE A 110 -4.39 3.06 5.38
CA PHE A 110 -4.23 3.32 3.95
C PHE A 110 -5.53 3.71 3.25
N LEU A 111 -6.67 3.12 3.65
CA LEU A 111 -7.98 3.52 3.13
C LEU A 111 -8.36 4.95 3.54
N GLU A 112 -8.16 5.29 4.81
CA GLU A 112 -8.56 6.59 5.38
C GLU A 112 -7.63 7.74 4.95
N GLU A 113 -6.33 7.47 4.76
CA GLU A 113 -5.36 8.50 4.36
C GLU A 113 -5.38 8.79 2.85
N ARG A 114 -5.87 7.85 2.02
CA ARG A 114 -5.92 8.02 0.56
C ARG A 114 -6.72 9.26 0.17
N GLY A 115 -6.10 10.17 -0.58
CA GLY A 115 -6.70 11.43 -1.02
C GLY A 115 -6.73 12.54 0.04
N ASN A 116 -6.10 12.35 1.20
CA ASN A 116 -6.01 13.39 2.23
C ASN A 116 -5.13 14.56 1.76
N HIS A 117 -5.75 15.70 1.44
CA HIS A 117 -5.05 16.93 1.04
C HIS A 117 -4.21 17.57 2.16
N LYS A 118 -4.40 17.14 3.42
CA LYS A 118 -3.68 17.64 4.59
C LYS A 118 -2.75 16.60 5.22
N GLY A 119 -2.47 15.50 4.51
CA GLY A 119 -1.71 14.35 5.01
C GLY A 119 -0.28 14.66 5.44
N GLN A 120 0.68 14.45 4.54
CA GLN A 120 2.09 14.62 4.86
C GLN A 120 2.47 16.10 4.95
N HIS A 121 2.78 16.58 6.16
CA HIS A 121 3.12 18.00 6.41
C HIS A 121 2.09 18.99 5.82
N GLY A 122 0.80 18.66 5.90
CA GLY A 122 -0.28 19.55 5.46
C GLY A 122 -0.48 19.64 3.95
N GLN A 123 -0.04 18.64 3.19
CA GLN A 123 -0.25 18.54 1.74
C GLN A 123 -0.55 17.10 1.32
N HIS A 124 -1.05 16.94 0.09
CA HIS A 124 -1.31 15.64 -0.51
C HIS A 124 -0.01 14.83 -0.67
N TYR A 125 -0.03 13.55 -0.30
CA TYR A 125 1.20 12.74 -0.22
C TYR A 125 1.97 12.67 -1.55
N PHE A 126 1.28 12.40 -2.66
CA PHE A 126 1.91 12.31 -3.99
C PHE A 126 2.57 13.62 -4.43
N GLU A 127 2.03 14.78 -4.01
CA GLU A 127 2.67 16.06 -4.28
C GLU A 127 3.92 16.27 -3.42
N TRP A 128 3.86 15.84 -2.15
CA TRP A 128 5.01 15.90 -1.25
C TRP A 128 6.15 15.01 -1.74
N GLU A 129 5.90 13.74 -2.06
CA GLU A 129 6.96 12.83 -2.52
C GLU A 129 7.56 13.27 -3.86
N LEU A 130 6.76 13.82 -4.77
CA LEU A 130 7.25 14.39 -6.03
C LEU A 130 8.22 15.56 -5.80
N LYS A 131 7.92 16.44 -4.83
CA LYS A 131 8.82 17.52 -4.40
C LYS A 131 10.10 16.97 -3.78
N GLN A 132 10.02 15.91 -2.97
CA GLN A 132 11.23 15.27 -2.41
C GLN A 132 12.15 14.70 -3.49
N ARG A 133 11.57 14.26 -4.62
CA ARG A 133 12.33 13.81 -5.80
C ARG A 133 12.85 14.96 -6.68
N GLY A 134 12.59 16.22 -6.33
CA GLY A 134 12.96 17.39 -7.12
C GLY A 134 12.22 17.49 -8.46
N GLN A 135 11.06 16.83 -8.59
CA GLN A 135 10.26 16.82 -9.81
C GLN A 135 9.17 17.90 -9.77
N SER A 136 8.80 18.40 -10.96
CA SER A 136 7.73 19.39 -11.11
C SER A 136 6.36 18.77 -10.89
N LEU A 137 5.38 19.51 -10.34
CA LEU A 137 3.96 19.10 -10.30
C LEU A 137 3.37 18.89 -11.71
N TYR A 138 3.98 19.51 -12.72
CA TYR A 138 3.68 19.26 -14.13
C TYR A 138 4.47 18.06 -14.68
N HIS A 139 5.10 17.24 -13.86
CA HIS A 139 5.59 15.95 -14.30
C HIS A 139 4.39 15.00 -14.41
N ARG A 140 4.14 14.49 -15.62
CA ARG A 140 3.15 13.45 -15.86
C ARG A 140 3.90 12.12 -15.96
N PRO A 141 3.65 11.14 -15.07
CA PRO A 141 4.15 9.79 -15.31
C PRO A 141 3.56 9.26 -16.62
N ASP A 142 4.35 8.52 -17.41
CA ASP A 142 3.92 8.08 -18.75
C ASP A 142 2.62 7.26 -18.76
N SER A 143 2.33 6.60 -17.65
CA SER A 143 1.15 5.78 -17.40
C SER A 143 -0.13 6.58 -17.06
N TYR A 144 -0.03 7.90 -16.86
CA TYR A 144 -1.16 8.75 -16.47
C TYR A 144 -1.70 9.51 -17.69
N PRO A 145 -3.03 9.65 -17.80
CA PRO A 145 -3.62 10.34 -18.95
C PRO A 145 -3.22 11.81 -19.00
N GLU A 146 -3.20 12.50 -17.85
CA GLU A 146 -2.93 13.95 -17.76
C GLU A 146 -2.10 14.31 -16.51
N HIS A 147 -1.58 15.54 -16.47
CA HIS A 147 -0.95 16.09 -15.25
C HIS A 147 -1.93 16.11 -14.08
N ALA A 148 -1.44 15.99 -12.84
CA ALA A 148 -2.26 16.04 -11.62
C ALA A 148 -3.48 15.08 -11.62
N SER A 149 -3.39 13.95 -12.35
CA SER A 149 -4.47 12.96 -12.45
C SER A 149 -4.56 12.04 -11.24
N HIS A 150 -4.66 12.60 -10.02
CA HIS A 150 -4.82 11.81 -8.80
C HIS A 150 -6.08 10.92 -8.82
N TRP A 151 -7.08 11.30 -9.62
CA TRP A 151 -8.27 10.48 -9.87
C TRP A 151 -7.96 9.13 -10.50
N TYR A 152 -6.88 9.01 -11.28
CA TYR A 152 -6.42 7.75 -11.86
C TYR A 152 -6.11 6.68 -10.79
N CYS A 153 -5.72 7.13 -9.60
CA CYS A 153 -5.39 6.33 -8.41
C CYS A 153 -6.45 6.39 -7.30
N GLN A 154 -7.65 6.91 -7.60
CA GLN A 154 -8.71 7.13 -6.61
C GLN A 154 -8.21 7.92 -5.40
N ALA A 155 -7.31 8.88 -5.64
CA ALA A 155 -6.68 9.71 -4.62
C ALA A 155 -6.97 11.20 -4.85
N HIS A 156 -7.97 11.55 -5.67
CA HIS A 156 -8.35 12.94 -5.88
C HIS A 156 -9.05 13.56 -4.66
N GLN A 157 -9.69 12.72 -3.83
CA GLN A 157 -10.39 13.08 -2.60
C GLN A 157 -10.37 11.88 -1.62
N PRO A 158 -10.61 12.10 -0.32
CA PRO A 158 -10.86 11.02 0.64
C PRO A 158 -11.96 10.09 0.18
N ILE A 159 -11.82 8.78 0.43
CA ILE A 159 -12.71 7.75 -0.14
C ILE A 159 -14.20 7.98 0.17
N LEU A 160 -14.53 8.54 1.35
CA LEU A 160 -15.91 8.85 1.75
C LEU A 160 -16.50 10.07 1.05
N GLU A 161 -15.67 10.89 0.41
CA GLU A 161 -16.07 12.10 -0.32
C GLU A 161 -16.27 11.82 -1.82
N GLN A 162 -15.70 10.72 -2.34
CA GLN A 162 -15.79 10.33 -3.75
C GLN A 162 -17.23 9.93 -4.12
N GLN A 163 -17.86 10.67 -5.03
CA GLN A 163 -19.25 10.43 -5.48
C GLN A 163 -19.34 9.43 -6.65
N THR A 164 -18.25 9.22 -7.37
CA THR A 164 -18.21 8.38 -8.57
C THR A 164 -16.96 7.50 -8.56
N VAL A 165 -17.08 6.31 -9.14
CA VAL A 165 -15.93 5.43 -9.39
C VAL A 165 -15.28 5.82 -10.71
N GLU A 166 -14.05 6.33 -10.63
CA GLU A 166 -13.27 6.80 -11.79
C GLU A 166 -11.83 6.31 -11.72
N GLY A 167 -11.07 6.54 -12.80
CA GLY A 167 -9.66 6.16 -12.87
C GLY A 167 -9.43 4.76 -13.42
N HIS A 168 -8.26 4.20 -13.08
CA HIS A 168 -7.90 2.87 -13.53
C HIS A 168 -8.81 1.81 -12.90
N SER A 169 -9.49 1.02 -13.74
CA SER A 169 -10.51 0.06 -13.30
C SER A 169 -10.01 -0.92 -12.24
N VAL A 170 -8.83 -1.52 -12.42
CA VAL A 170 -8.28 -2.48 -11.44
C VAL A 170 -7.94 -1.80 -10.11
N ARG A 171 -7.46 -0.55 -10.15
CA ARG A 171 -7.13 0.19 -8.93
C ARG A 171 -8.40 0.45 -8.11
N ALA A 172 -9.43 0.95 -8.78
CA ALA A 172 -10.73 1.16 -8.17
C ALA A 172 -11.34 -0.13 -7.60
N MET A 173 -11.28 -1.23 -8.35
CA MET A 173 -11.86 -2.50 -7.89
C MET A 173 -11.11 -3.10 -6.70
N TYR A 174 -9.79 -3.03 -6.66
CA TYR A 174 -9.01 -3.48 -5.50
C TYR A 174 -9.28 -2.61 -4.26
N LEU A 175 -9.37 -1.29 -4.44
CA LEU A 175 -9.71 -0.38 -3.35
C LEU A 175 -11.11 -0.68 -2.77
N LEU A 176 -12.12 -0.83 -3.63
CA LEU A 176 -13.49 -1.13 -3.19
C LEU A 176 -13.62 -2.53 -2.60
N THR A 177 -12.81 -3.49 -3.06
CA THR A 177 -12.72 -4.82 -2.42
C THR A 177 -12.21 -4.69 -0.99
N ALA A 178 -11.17 -3.89 -0.76
CA ALA A 178 -10.67 -3.65 0.59
C ALA A 178 -11.71 -2.97 1.51
N VAL A 179 -12.49 -2.02 0.98
CA VAL A 179 -13.60 -1.40 1.72
C VAL A 179 -14.66 -2.43 2.10
N ALA A 180 -15.05 -3.29 1.15
CA ALA A 180 -16.01 -4.35 1.42
C ALA A 180 -15.50 -5.34 2.47
N ASP A 181 -14.23 -5.76 2.36
CA ASP A 181 -13.57 -6.66 3.33
C ASP A 181 -13.58 -6.02 4.74
N MET A 182 -13.27 -4.72 4.87
CA MET A 182 -13.32 -3.99 6.14
C MET A 182 -14.72 -4.00 6.75
N LEU A 183 -15.75 -3.65 5.96
CA LEU A 183 -17.12 -3.63 6.44
C LEU A 183 -17.61 -5.01 6.90
N CYS A 184 -17.25 -6.07 6.16
CA CYS A 184 -17.58 -7.43 6.56
C CYS A 184 -16.91 -7.83 7.89
N ILE A 185 -15.66 -7.42 8.12
CA ILE A 185 -14.95 -7.65 9.38
C ILE A 185 -15.63 -6.92 10.53
N ASP A 186 -15.94 -5.63 10.36
CA ASP A 186 -16.48 -4.78 11.43
C ASP A 186 -17.91 -5.16 11.84
N ILE A 187 -18.70 -5.73 10.93
CA ILE A 187 -20.05 -6.23 11.23
C ILE A 187 -20.01 -7.59 11.95
N SER A 188 -18.95 -8.37 11.74
CA SER A 188 -18.84 -9.75 12.25
C SER A 188 -18.13 -9.86 13.60
N GLY A 189 -17.48 -8.78 14.07
CA GLY A 189 -16.74 -8.72 15.34
C GLY A 189 -17.51 -8.00 16.44
#